data_AF-A0A8H7GNE9-F1
#
_entry.id   AF-A0A8H7GNE9-F1
#
_cell.length_a   1.000
_cell.length_b   1.000
_cell.length_c   1.000
_cell.angle_alpha   90.00
_cell.angle_beta   90.00
_cell.angle_gamma   90.00
#
_symmetry.space_group_name_H-M   'P 1'
#
loop_
_entity.id
_entity.type
_entity.pdbx_description
1 polymer ?
#
loop_
_entity_poly.entity_id
_entity_poly.type
_entity_poly.pdbx_seq_one_letter_code
_entity_poly.pdbx_strand_id
1 'polypeptide(L)'
;MIPQFSGHTPPLVQLQYPETGLHINQQPYSIYTHNVTPLQSELRQKSLDGVQNAGQQNARCSPINSEDLLSAFKSSLSPHVARISLESLQLLVNIFQTCFYGYWPVLSLSELILNILDGADPAIEGNHIILNEKNAMSYALCCAVCAAVTTQLSFVSNENLALLVGPVTDEDYSNEAKRVRNLFDHNENPCIETLLSSFFLYAHYANQKGKITQAKMYLREAITMAQILGLHEKSHYTSKSRAEVHRKRKIYYTLLVTERYVCFEEGLPVILDPCIEFPEVADEEHPQLFVGFYELIQIFSVPSKEFFFEMNQYRHENISEEKPLAEKRQWILAVQERLGMPRQLLKDVSTPHKLNIILSKAWIRAIACHITWNNGMLRLLEHSHDCFGYDFPLMNAQEFLMESSYLPNMAFETNGPGICVKLLEMANSLSFTVQQSLDQLVGLSVLESLFGLVNKFKNDVTLPMKVYQGIANLIARHKLKVVPRLIESHDPGFIPEEYLTGTIEELLEDGQEETLKAEFSPAEFSPFSRQISDQGLGMLLSVPSFFNMRYAQMDESALQQK
;
A
#
# COMPACT_ATOMS: atom_id res chain seq x y z
N MET A 1 9.77 -20.41 55.89
CA MET A 1 8.62 -19.53 56.11
C MET A 1 8.07 -19.15 54.74
N ILE A 2 6.85 -19.47 54.30
CA ILE A 2 5.66 -20.08 54.94
C ILE A 2 5.16 -19.26 56.14
N PRO A 3 3.95 -18.67 56.09
CA PRO A 3 2.62 -19.33 56.09
C PRO A 3 2.03 -19.51 54.66
N GLN A 4 0.99 -20.30 54.31
CA GLN A 4 0.05 -21.25 54.98
C GLN A 4 -0.93 -20.70 56.05
N PHE A 5 -2.26 -20.78 55.95
CA PHE A 5 -3.19 -21.36 54.95
C PHE A 5 -4.22 -20.28 54.52
N SER A 6 -5.49 -20.46 54.10
CA SER A 6 -6.44 -21.59 54.01
C SER A 6 -7.57 -21.28 53.00
N GLY A 7 -8.22 -22.29 52.44
CA GLY A 7 -9.38 -22.14 51.53
C GLY A 7 -10.68 -22.76 52.08
N HIS A 8 -11.82 -22.21 51.66
CA HIS A 8 -13.17 -22.78 51.85
C HIS A 8 -14.08 -22.40 50.69
N THR A 9 -14.75 -23.38 50.08
CA THR A 9 -15.69 -23.20 48.97
C THR A 9 -17.14 -23.37 49.44
N PRO A 10 -18.03 -22.38 49.28
CA PRO A 10 -19.48 -22.56 49.34
C PRO A 10 -20.04 -23.17 48.04
N PRO A 11 -21.24 -23.76 48.05
CA PRO A 11 -21.78 -24.52 46.91
C PRO A 11 -22.42 -23.67 45.81
N LEU A 12 -22.46 -24.25 44.60
CA LEU A 12 -23.20 -23.72 43.45
C LEU A 12 -24.71 -23.75 43.71
N VAL A 13 -25.39 -22.62 43.49
CA VAL A 13 -26.86 -22.57 43.32
C VAL A 13 -27.16 -22.52 41.84
N GLN A 14 -27.85 -23.56 41.34
CA GLN A 14 -28.36 -23.59 39.97
C GLN A 14 -29.58 -22.66 39.84
N LEU A 15 -29.50 -21.66 38.96
CA LEU A 15 -30.67 -20.93 38.47
C LEU A 15 -30.96 -21.36 37.04
N GLN A 16 -32.03 -22.12 36.87
CA GLN A 16 -32.54 -22.50 35.55
C GLN A 16 -33.22 -21.29 34.91
N TYR A 17 -32.86 -21.00 33.66
CA TYR A 17 -33.65 -20.15 32.77
C TYR A 17 -34.22 -21.03 31.64
N PRO A 18 -35.44 -20.76 31.15
CA PRO A 18 -36.16 -21.67 30.27
C PRO A 18 -35.60 -21.69 28.85
N GLU A 19 -35.52 -22.88 28.26
CA GLU A 19 -35.21 -23.05 26.84
C GLU A 19 -36.42 -22.66 25.98
N THR A 20 -36.25 -21.68 25.08
CA THR A 20 -37.16 -21.45 23.95
C THR A 20 -36.38 -21.63 22.65
N GLY A 21 -36.33 -22.86 22.16
CA GLY A 21 -35.55 -23.20 20.97
C GLY A 21 -36.16 -22.66 19.68
N LEU A 22 -35.35 -21.91 18.92
CA LEU A 22 -35.58 -21.62 17.50
C LEU A 22 -34.27 -21.88 16.74
N HIS A 23 -34.24 -22.98 15.96
CA HIS A 23 -33.15 -23.25 15.03
C HIS A 23 -33.17 -22.20 13.91
N ILE A 24 -32.16 -21.33 13.87
CA ILE A 24 -31.89 -20.47 12.72
C ILE A 24 -30.78 -21.13 11.90
N ASN A 25 -31.12 -21.58 10.68
CA ASN A 25 -30.15 -22.16 9.75
C ASN A 25 -29.16 -21.09 9.27
N GLN A 26 -27.88 -21.41 9.28
CA GLN A 26 -26.86 -20.62 8.58
C GLN A 26 -26.94 -20.92 7.08
N GLN A 27 -27.27 -19.90 6.28
CA GLN A 27 -27.04 -19.90 4.83
C GLN A 27 -26.49 -18.53 4.39
N PRO A 28 -25.69 -18.48 3.32
CA PRO A 28 -25.09 -17.23 2.84
C PRO A 28 -26.15 -16.28 2.28
N TYR A 29 -25.97 -14.98 2.53
CA TYR A 29 -26.87 -13.94 2.03
C TYR A 29 -26.75 -13.78 0.51
N SER A 30 -27.70 -14.36 -0.22
CA SER A 30 -27.95 -14.02 -1.63
C SER A 30 -28.80 -12.76 -1.71
N ILE A 31 -28.37 -11.76 -2.48
CA ILE A 31 -29.11 -10.51 -2.66
C ILE A 31 -30.25 -10.76 -3.64
N TYR A 32 -31.49 -10.78 -3.14
CA TYR A 32 -32.68 -10.88 -3.98
C TYR A 32 -33.01 -9.56 -4.66
N THR A 33 -33.16 -9.59 -5.98
CA THR A 33 -33.61 -8.46 -6.79
C THR A 33 -35.11 -8.21 -6.61
N HIS A 34 -35.49 -7.00 -6.21
CA HIS A 34 -36.88 -6.55 -6.30
C HIS A 34 -37.14 -5.91 -7.67
N ASN A 35 -38.05 -6.50 -8.44
CA ASN A 35 -38.48 -5.97 -9.73
C ASN A 35 -39.19 -4.62 -9.56
N VAL A 36 -38.70 -3.59 -10.26
CA VAL A 36 -39.41 -2.32 -10.44
C VAL A 36 -39.89 -2.23 -11.89
N THR A 37 -41.19 -2.33 -12.11
CA THR A 37 -41.81 -2.24 -13.44
C THR A 37 -41.82 -0.78 -13.93
N PRO A 38 -41.35 -0.47 -15.16
CA PRO A 38 -41.30 0.89 -15.64
C PRO A 38 -42.70 1.40 -16.04
N LEU A 39 -43.13 2.52 -15.45
CA LEU A 39 -44.45 3.12 -15.72
C LEU A 39 -44.39 4.66 -15.76
N GLN A 40 -43.55 5.22 -16.62
CA GLN A 40 -43.51 6.67 -16.87
C GLN A 40 -43.00 7.06 -18.29
N SER A 41 -43.41 6.30 -19.31
CA SER A 41 -43.10 6.57 -20.72
C SER A 41 -44.26 7.18 -21.52
N GLU A 42 -45.25 7.79 -20.85
CA GLU A 42 -46.50 8.22 -21.52
C GLU A 42 -47.06 9.55 -20.97
N LEU A 43 -46.32 10.65 -21.21
CA LEU A 43 -46.87 12.02 -21.13
C LEU A 43 -46.15 13.07 -22.01
N ARG A 44 -45.18 12.66 -22.85
CA ARG A 44 -44.41 13.56 -23.74
C ARG A 44 -45.02 13.64 -25.16
N GLN A 45 -46.34 13.78 -25.28
CA GLN A 45 -46.99 13.88 -26.60
C GLN A 45 -48.37 14.58 -26.58
N LYS A 46 -48.46 15.81 -26.01
CA LYS A 46 -49.63 16.69 -26.13
C LYS A 46 -49.32 18.16 -25.74
N SER A 47 -48.73 18.94 -26.65
CA SER A 47 -48.81 20.42 -26.69
C SER A 47 -48.13 20.99 -27.95
N LEU A 48 -48.53 20.52 -29.13
CA LEU A 48 -48.19 21.14 -30.42
C LEU A 48 -49.50 21.41 -31.17
N ASP A 49 -50.09 22.58 -30.90
CA ASP A 49 -51.01 23.35 -31.75
C ASP A 49 -51.49 24.56 -30.93
N GLY A 50 -51.36 25.78 -31.46
CA GLY A 50 -51.90 26.97 -30.77
C GLY A 50 -51.14 28.30 -30.81
N VAL A 51 -50.24 28.57 -31.77
CA VAL A 51 -49.68 29.92 -31.96
C VAL A 51 -49.69 30.35 -33.43
N GLN A 52 -50.56 31.29 -33.77
CA GLN A 52 -50.43 32.18 -34.93
C GLN A 52 -50.87 33.59 -34.54
N ASN A 53 -50.06 34.60 -34.92
CA ASN A 53 -50.30 36.03 -34.75
C ASN A 53 -50.32 36.52 -33.27
N ALA A 54 -49.66 37.62 -32.88
CA ALA A 54 -48.96 38.67 -33.63
C ALA A 54 -47.91 39.38 -32.75
N GLY A 55 -47.20 40.37 -33.31
CA GLY A 55 -46.54 41.44 -32.55
C GLY A 55 -45.01 41.37 -32.51
N GLN A 56 -44.36 42.34 -33.14
CA GLN A 56 -42.91 42.53 -33.10
C GLN A 56 -42.49 43.27 -31.82
N GLN A 57 -41.36 42.88 -31.23
CA GLN A 57 -40.30 43.84 -30.88
C GLN A 57 -38.95 43.15 -30.72
N ASN A 58 -37.87 43.82 -31.15
CA ASN A 58 -36.53 43.25 -31.21
C ASN A 58 -35.70 43.60 -29.97
N ALA A 59 -35.16 42.57 -29.31
CA ALA A 59 -33.96 42.69 -28.49
C ALA A 59 -33.07 41.46 -28.74
N ARG A 60 -31.85 41.66 -29.27
CA ARG A 60 -30.88 40.57 -29.45
C ARG A 60 -30.19 40.26 -28.12
N CYS A 61 -30.73 39.31 -27.37
CA CYS A 61 -29.92 38.53 -26.45
C CYS A 61 -29.36 37.31 -27.20
N SER A 62 -28.04 37.12 -27.17
CA SER A 62 -27.45 35.82 -27.51
C SER A 62 -27.96 34.76 -26.52
N PRO A 63 -28.10 33.49 -26.92
CA PRO A 63 -28.35 32.42 -25.96
C PRO A 63 -27.15 32.36 -24.99
N ILE A 64 -27.38 32.66 -23.72
CA ILE A 64 -26.37 32.53 -22.68
C ILE A 64 -26.11 31.04 -22.48
N ASN A 65 -24.85 30.60 -22.58
CA ASN A 65 -24.53 29.18 -22.42
C ASN A 65 -24.87 28.73 -20.99
N SER A 66 -25.42 27.53 -20.83
CA SER A 66 -25.76 27.00 -19.50
C SER A 66 -24.51 26.79 -18.64
N GLU A 67 -23.36 26.55 -19.27
CA GLU A 67 -22.05 26.47 -18.61
C GLU A 67 -21.53 27.83 -18.13
N ASP A 68 -21.82 28.92 -18.86
CA ASP A 68 -21.50 30.28 -18.43
C ASP A 68 -22.35 30.67 -17.21
N LEU A 69 -23.64 30.27 -17.18
CA LEU A 69 -24.49 30.47 -16.00
C LEU A 69 -24.06 29.59 -14.82
N LEU A 70 -23.69 28.33 -15.04
CA LEU A 70 -23.20 27.45 -13.97
C LEU A 70 -21.84 27.89 -13.42
N SER A 71 -20.94 28.40 -14.25
CA SER A 71 -19.67 28.97 -13.79
C SER A 71 -19.86 30.31 -13.07
N ALA A 72 -20.77 31.17 -13.54
CA ALA A 72 -21.16 32.39 -12.83
C ALA A 72 -21.88 32.12 -11.49
N PHE A 73 -22.66 31.04 -11.37
CA PHE A 73 -23.19 30.60 -10.07
C PHE A 73 -22.10 30.03 -9.16
N LYS A 74 -21.15 29.24 -9.69
CA LYS A 74 -20.00 28.70 -8.94
C LYS A 74 -19.03 29.79 -8.45
N SER A 75 -19.01 30.98 -9.06
CA SER A 75 -18.26 32.15 -8.58
C SER A 75 -19.08 33.10 -7.70
N SER A 76 -20.41 32.92 -7.63
CA SER A 76 -21.33 33.70 -6.79
C SER A 76 -21.47 33.15 -5.35
N LEU A 77 -21.29 31.84 -5.18
CA LEU A 77 -21.28 31.20 -3.86
C LEU A 77 -20.12 31.70 -2.99
N SER A 78 -20.43 32.12 -1.75
CA SER A 78 -19.42 32.51 -0.75
C SER A 78 -18.38 31.41 -0.57
N PRO A 79 -17.07 31.74 -0.39
CA PRO A 79 -16.04 30.73 -0.16
C PRO A 79 -16.30 29.89 1.10
N HIS A 80 -17.10 30.40 2.04
CA HIS A 80 -17.50 29.68 3.25
C HIS A 80 -18.61 28.63 3.01
N VAL A 81 -19.07 28.41 1.78
CA VAL A 81 -20.01 27.32 1.47
C VAL A 81 -19.23 26.05 1.08
N ALA A 82 -19.66 24.91 1.61
CA ALA A 82 -19.22 23.58 1.19
C ALA A 82 -19.65 23.27 -0.26
N ARG A 83 -18.72 22.83 -1.11
CA ARG A 83 -19.01 22.47 -2.51
C ARG A 83 -19.57 21.05 -2.68
N ILE A 84 -19.41 20.20 -1.67
CA ILE A 84 -19.84 18.80 -1.67
C ILE A 84 -20.86 18.61 -0.54
N SER A 85 -21.98 17.95 -0.83
CA SER A 85 -23.07 17.75 0.14
C SER A 85 -22.73 16.65 1.16
N LEU A 86 -23.41 16.71 2.32
CA LEU A 86 -23.24 15.71 3.37
C LEU A 86 -23.63 14.29 2.90
N GLU A 87 -24.64 14.18 2.03
CA GLU A 87 -25.11 12.91 1.44
C GLU A 87 -24.01 12.20 0.64
N SER A 88 -23.25 12.94 -0.17
CA SER A 88 -22.13 12.38 -0.95
C SER A 88 -20.98 11.92 -0.06
N LEU A 89 -20.70 12.66 1.02
CA LEU A 89 -19.70 12.29 2.02
C LEU A 89 -20.10 11.03 2.80
N GLN A 90 -21.35 10.97 3.29
CA GLN A 90 -21.86 9.87 4.12
C GLN A 90 -21.74 8.49 3.46
N LEU A 91 -21.96 8.39 2.14
CA LEU A 91 -21.87 7.12 1.43
C LEU A 91 -20.45 6.53 1.46
N LEU A 92 -19.44 7.33 1.13
CA LEU A 92 -18.04 6.91 1.17
C LEU A 92 -17.51 6.73 2.61
N VAL A 93 -18.02 7.52 3.55
CA VAL A 93 -17.75 7.37 4.99
C VAL A 93 -18.27 6.02 5.52
N ASN A 94 -19.44 5.55 5.08
CA ASN A 94 -19.92 4.22 5.45
C ASN A 94 -19.07 3.09 4.85
N ILE A 95 -18.58 3.26 3.61
CA ILE A 95 -17.64 2.31 2.97
C ILE A 95 -16.28 2.31 3.69
N PHE A 96 -15.82 3.45 4.21
CA PHE A 96 -14.63 3.50 5.07
C PHE A 96 -14.77 2.56 6.28
N GLN A 97 -15.91 2.60 6.97
CA GLN A 97 -16.12 1.78 8.17
C GLN A 97 -16.08 0.27 7.88
N THR A 98 -16.70 -0.16 6.78
CA THR A 98 -16.84 -1.59 6.45
C THR A 98 -15.61 -2.18 5.77
N CYS A 99 -14.89 -1.40 4.95
CA CYS A 99 -13.79 -1.90 4.13
C CYS A 99 -12.39 -1.43 4.57
N PHE A 100 -12.27 -0.23 5.15
CA PHE A 100 -10.96 0.42 5.35
C PHE A 100 -10.57 0.66 6.82
N TYR A 101 -11.52 0.62 7.77
CA TYR A 101 -11.25 0.82 9.19
C TYR A 101 -10.16 -0.10 9.75
N GLY A 102 -10.12 -1.37 9.32
CA GLY A 102 -9.09 -2.34 9.75
C GLY A 102 -7.66 -1.96 9.35
N TYR A 103 -7.49 -1.15 8.30
CA TYR A 103 -6.20 -0.62 7.85
C TYR A 103 -5.91 0.77 8.42
N TRP A 104 -6.94 1.59 8.62
CA TRP A 104 -6.86 2.97 9.14
C TRP A 104 -7.81 3.20 10.33
N PRO A 105 -7.58 2.61 11.51
CA PRO A 105 -8.50 2.66 12.66
C PRO A 105 -8.43 3.99 13.45
N VAL A 106 -8.39 5.13 12.74
CA VAL A 106 -8.03 6.46 13.28
C VAL A 106 -9.21 7.45 13.42
N LEU A 107 -10.36 7.12 12.85
CA LEU A 107 -11.57 7.97 12.85
C LEU A 107 -12.62 7.47 13.83
N SER A 108 -13.39 8.41 14.37
CA SER A 108 -14.74 8.18 14.91
C SER A 108 -15.70 8.86 13.94
N LEU A 109 -16.46 8.09 13.18
CA LEU A 109 -17.28 8.64 12.09
C LEU A 109 -18.49 9.41 12.61
N SER A 110 -19.07 8.97 13.73
CA SER A 110 -20.14 9.69 14.42
C SER A 110 -19.68 11.06 14.90
N GLU A 111 -18.49 11.14 15.53
CA GLU A 111 -17.90 12.45 15.89
C GLU A 111 -17.59 13.30 14.66
N LEU A 112 -17.03 12.72 13.59
CA LEU A 112 -16.68 13.45 12.39
C LEU A 112 -17.91 14.12 11.75
N ILE A 113 -19.03 13.39 11.62
CA ILE A 113 -20.28 13.92 11.07
C ILE A 113 -20.94 14.92 12.03
N LEU A 114 -20.89 14.69 13.35
CA LEU A 114 -21.40 15.65 14.34
C LEU A 114 -20.60 16.97 14.32
N ASN A 115 -19.28 16.92 14.23
CA ASN A 115 -18.43 18.11 14.18
C ASN A 115 -18.60 18.90 12.87
N ILE A 116 -18.98 18.26 11.77
CA ILE A 116 -19.38 18.94 10.53
C ILE A 116 -20.69 19.73 10.73
N LEU A 117 -21.62 19.17 11.52
CA LEU A 117 -22.95 19.72 11.78
C LEU A 117 -23.00 20.77 12.91
N ASP A 118 -22.10 20.76 13.90
CA ASP A 118 -22.05 21.75 15.01
C ASP A 118 -21.81 23.20 14.54
N GLY A 119 -21.40 23.38 13.27
CA GLY A 119 -21.27 24.68 12.61
C GLY A 119 -22.42 25.07 11.69
N ALA A 120 -23.46 24.24 11.53
CA ALA A 120 -24.59 24.54 10.63
C ALA A 120 -25.69 25.34 11.36
N ASP A 121 -26.07 26.50 10.81
CA ASP A 121 -27.20 27.28 11.32
C ASP A 121 -28.53 26.67 10.87
N PRO A 122 -29.40 26.19 11.79
CA PRO A 122 -30.68 25.58 11.45
C PRO A 122 -31.69 26.57 10.85
N ALA A 123 -31.41 27.88 10.84
CA ALA A 123 -32.23 28.89 10.16
C ALA A 123 -31.98 28.98 8.64
N ILE A 124 -30.97 28.29 8.10
CA ILE A 124 -30.68 28.29 6.66
C ILE A 124 -31.42 27.12 5.99
N GLU A 125 -32.55 27.44 5.34
CA GLU A 125 -33.30 26.49 4.50
C GLU A 125 -32.53 26.13 3.21
N GLY A 126 -31.51 25.26 3.33
CA GLY A 126 -30.74 24.75 2.21
C GLY A 126 -29.86 23.57 2.59
N ASN A 127 -29.65 22.64 1.66
CA ASN A 127 -28.90 21.40 1.90
C ASN A 127 -27.36 21.64 1.84
N HIS A 128 -26.90 22.74 2.43
CA HIS A 128 -25.57 23.32 2.26
C HIS A 128 -24.88 23.55 3.62
N ILE A 129 -23.72 22.95 3.82
CA ILE A 129 -22.91 23.19 5.01
C ILE A 129 -22.24 24.56 4.88
N ILE A 130 -22.45 25.42 5.88
CA ILE A 130 -21.66 26.65 6.05
C ILE A 130 -20.42 26.32 6.89
N LEU A 131 -19.26 26.67 6.36
CA LEU A 131 -17.95 26.42 6.94
C LEU A 131 -17.55 27.56 7.87
N ASN A 132 -17.03 27.21 9.03
CA ASN A 132 -16.44 28.11 10.02
C ASN A 132 -15.34 27.38 10.82
N GLU A 133 -14.65 28.09 11.71
CA GLU A 133 -13.51 27.58 12.49
C GLU A 133 -13.76 26.25 13.21
N LYS A 134 -15.01 25.96 13.61
CA LYS A 134 -15.35 24.70 14.30
C LYS A 134 -15.40 23.50 13.35
N ASN A 135 -16.09 23.65 12.21
CA ASN A 135 -16.49 22.52 11.37
C ASN A 135 -15.63 22.37 10.10
N ALA A 136 -14.91 23.42 9.70
CA ALA A 136 -14.13 23.44 8.46
C ALA A 136 -13.09 22.32 8.38
N MET A 137 -12.33 22.06 9.44
CA MET A 137 -11.30 21.01 9.43
C MET A 137 -11.89 19.60 9.49
N SER A 138 -13.03 19.40 10.19
CA SER A 138 -13.77 18.14 10.14
C SER A 138 -14.34 17.86 8.75
N TYR A 139 -14.87 18.89 8.07
CA TYR A 139 -15.32 18.78 6.67
C TYR A 139 -14.16 18.49 5.72
N ALA A 140 -13.04 19.22 5.84
CA ALA A 140 -11.85 19.00 5.00
C ALA A 140 -11.23 17.61 5.21
N LEU A 141 -11.20 17.10 6.45
CA LEU A 141 -10.84 15.72 6.77
C LEU A 141 -11.80 14.73 6.07
N CYS A 142 -13.11 14.95 6.17
CA CYS A 142 -14.10 14.09 5.52
C CYS A 142 -13.90 14.05 4.00
N CYS A 143 -13.68 15.20 3.34
CA CYS A 143 -13.33 15.25 1.92
C CYS A 143 -12.02 14.50 1.60
N ALA A 144 -10.97 14.63 2.43
CA ALA A 144 -9.72 13.90 2.24
C ALA A 144 -9.90 12.38 2.36
N VAL A 145 -10.72 11.92 3.32
CA VAL A 145 -11.09 10.50 3.48
C VAL A 145 -11.84 10.00 2.25
N CYS A 146 -12.83 10.75 1.76
CA CYS A 146 -13.56 10.40 0.54
C CYS A 146 -12.65 10.31 -0.69
N ALA A 147 -11.69 11.22 -0.85
CA ALA A 147 -10.68 11.14 -1.91
C ALA A 147 -9.85 9.84 -1.81
N ALA A 148 -9.36 9.50 -0.62
CA ALA A 148 -8.59 8.29 -0.39
C ALA A 148 -9.42 7.00 -0.64
N VAL A 149 -10.67 6.94 -0.17
CA VAL A 149 -11.57 5.80 -0.38
C VAL A 149 -11.88 5.62 -1.86
N THR A 150 -12.24 6.68 -2.59
CA THR A 150 -12.55 6.59 -4.03
C THR A 150 -11.32 6.15 -4.83
N THR A 151 -10.12 6.66 -4.55
CA THR A 151 -8.89 6.17 -5.20
C THR A 151 -8.62 4.70 -4.86
N GLN A 152 -8.84 4.23 -3.63
CA GLN A 152 -8.70 2.80 -3.30
C GLN A 152 -9.72 1.91 -4.02
N LEU A 153 -10.98 2.35 -4.11
CA LEU A 153 -12.04 1.62 -4.82
C LEU A 153 -11.73 1.43 -6.32
N SER A 154 -11.00 2.35 -6.96
CA SER A 154 -10.62 2.19 -8.38
C SER A 154 -9.69 1.00 -8.66
N PHE A 155 -9.04 0.41 -7.64
CA PHE A 155 -8.26 -0.83 -7.79
C PHE A 155 -9.08 -2.11 -7.55
N VAL A 156 -10.35 -2.01 -7.15
CA VAL A 156 -11.20 -3.17 -6.82
C VAL A 156 -12.14 -3.46 -8.00
N SER A 157 -11.87 -4.54 -8.73
CA SER A 157 -12.51 -4.90 -10.01
C SER A 157 -13.98 -5.35 -9.94
N ASN A 158 -14.76 -4.85 -8.97
CA ASN A 158 -16.17 -5.19 -8.80
C ASN A 158 -17.06 -4.06 -9.33
N GLU A 159 -17.75 -4.31 -10.45
CA GLU A 159 -18.68 -3.38 -11.10
C GLU A 159 -19.73 -2.80 -10.13
N ASN A 160 -20.16 -3.59 -9.14
CA ASN A 160 -21.12 -3.18 -8.12
C ASN A 160 -20.57 -2.11 -7.15
N LEU A 161 -19.24 -2.02 -6.98
CA LEU A 161 -18.62 -0.97 -6.16
C LEU A 161 -18.43 0.33 -6.95
N ALA A 162 -18.18 0.25 -8.26
CA ALA A 162 -18.16 1.43 -9.13
C ALA A 162 -19.52 2.15 -9.14
N LEU A 163 -20.63 1.40 -9.08
CA LEU A 163 -21.99 1.94 -8.93
C LEU A 163 -22.28 2.60 -7.56
N LEU A 164 -21.42 2.44 -6.56
CA LEU A 164 -21.50 3.14 -5.27
C LEU A 164 -20.71 4.46 -5.25
N VAL A 165 -19.88 4.72 -6.26
CA VAL A 165 -19.18 6.00 -6.40
C VAL A 165 -20.14 7.00 -7.04
N GLY A 166 -20.53 8.02 -6.29
CA GLY A 166 -21.39 9.10 -6.78
C GLY A 166 -20.70 9.97 -7.85
N PRO A 167 -21.39 11.00 -8.39
CA PRO A 167 -20.89 11.84 -9.48
C PRO A 167 -19.73 12.79 -9.10
N VAL A 168 -19.13 12.61 -7.92
CA VAL A 168 -18.05 13.44 -7.36
C VAL A 168 -16.75 12.63 -7.42
N THR A 169 -15.75 13.14 -8.12
CA THR A 169 -14.47 12.43 -8.31
C THR A 169 -13.55 12.52 -7.09
N ASP A 170 -12.55 11.66 -7.01
CA ASP A 170 -11.48 11.77 -6.02
C ASP A 170 -10.62 13.04 -6.21
N GLU A 171 -10.52 13.56 -7.43
CA GLU A 171 -9.97 14.89 -7.68
C GLU A 171 -10.86 16.00 -7.09
N ASP A 172 -12.19 15.95 -7.24
CA ASP A 172 -13.11 16.92 -6.61
C ASP A 172 -12.97 16.89 -5.08
N TYR A 173 -13.01 15.70 -4.48
CA TYR A 173 -12.84 15.51 -3.04
C TYR A 173 -11.50 16.05 -2.53
N SER A 174 -10.38 15.74 -3.21
CA SER A 174 -9.06 16.22 -2.78
C SER A 174 -8.91 17.73 -2.97
N ASN A 175 -9.42 18.30 -4.06
CA ASN A 175 -9.40 19.74 -4.32
C ASN A 175 -10.28 20.52 -3.33
N GLU A 176 -11.41 19.98 -2.91
CA GLU A 176 -12.24 20.59 -1.87
C GLU A 176 -11.56 20.56 -0.49
N ALA A 177 -10.96 19.42 -0.11
CA ALA A 177 -10.18 19.31 1.13
C ALA A 177 -9.05 20.35 1.18
N LYS A 178 -8.28 20.48 0.07
CA LYS A 178 -7.22 21.49 -0.11
C LYS A 178 -7.77 22.92 -0.03
N ARG A 179 -8.92 23.20 -0.65
CA ARG A 179 -9.54 24.53 -0.65
C ARG A 179 -9.93 24.96 0.77
N VAL A 180 -10.60 24.10 1.52
CA VAL A 180 -11.09 24.44 2.87
C VAL A 180 -9.92 24.58 3.85
N ARG A 181 -8.91 23.71 3.76
CA ARG A 181 -7.65 23.86 4.51
C ARG A 181 -6.93 25.19 4.26
N ASN A 182 -6.95 25.69 3.03
CA ASN A 182 -6.31 26.96 2.67
C ASN A 182 -7.18 28.18 3.03
N LEU A 183 -8.49 28.01 3.20
CA LEU A 183 -9.41 29.08 3.57
C LEU A 183 -9.34 29.43 5.07
N PHE A 184 -9.05 28.43 5.91
CA PHE A 184 -9.02 28.52 7.37
C PHE A 184 -7.61 28.20 7.93
N ASP A 185 -6.56 28.73 7.29
CA ASP A 185 -5.12 28.43 7.46
C ASP A 185 -4.78 27.30 8.46
N HIS A 186 -4.94 26.06 7.99
CA HIS A 186 -4.70 24.83 8.74
C HIS A 186 -3.30 24.67 9.37
N ASN A 187 -2.37 25.61 9.12
CA ASN A 187 -1.05 25.65 9.73
C ASN A 187 -1.00 26.48 11.02
N GLU A 188 -1.91 27.45 11.21
CA GLU A 188 -1.89 28.35 12.37
C GLU A 188 -2.17 27.58 13.67
N ASN A 189 -3.16 26.69 13.65
CA ASN A 189 -3.61 25.93 14.81
C ASN A 189 -3.72 24.42 14.48
N PRO A 190 -2.60 23.66 14.41
CA PRO A 190 -2.63 22.24 14.09
C PRO A 190 -3.46 21.42 15.09
N CYS A 191 -4.32 20.54 14.58
CA CYS A 191 -5.19 19.65 15.38
C CYS A 191 -5.21 18.23 14.79
N ILE A 192 -6.02 17.34 15.38
CA ILE A 192 -6.12 15.94 14.90
C ILE A 192 -6.75 15.89 13.50
N GLU A 193 -7.65 16.82 13.21
CA GLU A 193 -8.38 16.91 11.95
C GLU A 193 -7.48 17.43 10.82
N THR A 194 -6.61 18.42 11.08
CA THR A 194 -5.60 18.87 10.10
C THR A 194 -4.61 17.75 9.80
N LEU A 195 -4.02 17.13 10.84
CA LEU A 195 -3.10 15.99 10.74
C LEU A 195 -3.68 14.85 9.91
N LEU A 196 -4.91 14.42 10.23
CA LEU A 196 -5.54 13.30 9.51
C LEU A 196 -5.93 13.69 8.09
N SER A 197 -6.32 14.94 7.83
CA SER A 197 -6.57 15.39 6.46
C SER A 197 -5.29 15.33 5.60
N SER A 198 -4.12 15.62 6.19
CA SER A 198 -2.82 15.42 5.53
C SER A 198 -2.53 13.95 5.28
N PHE A 199 -2.78 13.08 6.27
CA PHE A 199 -2.61 11.64 6.10
C PHE A 199 -3.47 11.06 4.97
N PHE A 200 -4.75 11.46 4.88
CA PHE A 200 -5.63 10.97 3.83
C PHE A 200 -5.37 11.63 2.46
N LEU A 201 -4.89 12.88 2.40
CA LEU A 201 -4.36 13.46 1.16
C LEU A 201 -3.09 12.75 0.68
N TYR A 202 -2.21 12.30 1.59
CA TYR A 202 -1.13 11.37 1.25
C TYR A 202 -1.71 10.06 0.68
N ALA A 203 -2.69 9.43 1.35
CA ALA A 203 -3.24 8.14 0.93
C ALA A 203 -3.90 8.19 -0.45
N HIS A 204 -4.54 9.32 -0.80
CA HIS A 204 -4.97 9.63 -2.16
C HIS A 204 -3.76 9.79 -3.10
N TYR A 205 -2.91 10.81 -2.91
CA TYR A 205 -1.86 11.15 -3.89
C TYR A 205 -0.74 10.10 -4.03
N ALA A 206 -0.54 9.22 -3.05
CA ALA A 206 0.43 8.11 -3.15
C ALA A 206 0.04 7.09 -4.23
N ASN A 207 -1.26 6.96 -4.51
CA ASN A 207 -1.80 6.04 -5.50
C ASN A 207 -2.10 6.75 -6.84
N GLN A 208 -1.79 8.05 -6.96
CA GLN A 208 -2.02 8.85 -8.16
C GLN A 208 -0.76 8.93 -9.04
N LYS A 209 -0.90 8.57 -10.32
CA LYS A 209 0.21 8.46 -11.27
C LYS A 209 0.98 9.79 -11.39
N GLY A 210 2.27 9.76 -11.02
CA GLY A 210 3.16 10.93 -11.05
C GLY A 210 2.98 11.94 -9.90
N LYS A 211 2.12 11.69 -8.91
CA LYS A 211 1.88 12.60 -7.76
C LYS A 211 2.70 12.26 -6.51
N ILE A 212 3.57 11.25 -6.56
CA ILE A 212 4.26 10.71 -5.39
C ILE A 212 5.09 11.74 -4.60
N THR A 213 5.67 12.76 -5.25
CA THR A 213 6.33 13.88 -4.56
C THR A 213 5.35 14.69 -3.71
N GLN A 214 4.14 14.95 -4.22
CA GLN A 214 3.08 15.64 -3.49
C GLN A 214 2.58 14.79 -2.31
N ALA A 215 2.46 13.48 -2.50
CA ALA A 215 2.12 12.55 -1.42
C ALA A 215 3.17 12.59 -0.28
N LYS A 216 4.46 12.55 -0.62
CA LYS A 216 5.56 12.62 0.36
C LYS A 216 5.56 13.94 1.16
N MET A 217 5.15 15.05 0.56
CA MET A 217 4.94 16.31 1.29
C MET A 217 3.81 16.19 2.33
N TYR A 218 2.64 15.66 1.96
CA TYR A 218 1.52 15.47 2.89
C TYR A 218 1.84 14.49 4.02
N LEU A 219 2.61 13.44 3.76
CA LEU A 219 3.07 12.52 4.81
C LEU A 219 4.01 13.22 5.80
N ARG A 220 4.94 14.04 5.32
CA ARG A 220 5.83 14.84 6.17
C ARG A 220 5.08 15.87 7.00
N GLU A 221 4.09 16.52 6.42
CA GLU A 221 3.21 17.46 7.10
C GLU A 221 2.42 16.78 8.22
N ALA A 222 1.79 15.62 7.96
CA ALA A 222 1.08 14.84 8.97
C ALA A 222 2.00 14.39 10.13
N ILE A 223 3.23 13.94 9.81
CA ILE A 223 4.24 13.57 10.80
C ILE A 223 4.68 14.78 11.64
N THR A 224 4.88 15.94 11.00
CA THR A 224 5.26 17.19 11.68
C THR A 224 4.15 17.64 12.63
N MET A 225 2.88 17.60 12.19
CA MET A 225 1.73 17.90 13.04
C MET A 225 1.62 16.91 14.22
N ALA A 226 1.92 15.62 14.03
CA ALA A 226 1.95 14.64 15.11
C ALA A 226 3.03 14.95 16.16
N GLN A 227 4.17 15.50 15.75
CA GLN A 227 5.23 15.94 16.65
C GLN A 227 4.85 17.22 17.39
N ILE A 228 4.29 18.23 16.70
CA ILE A 228 3.75 19.47 17.29
C ILE A 228 2.65 19.16 18.33
N LEU A 229 1.80 18.19 18.06
CA LEU A 229 0.73 17.72 18.96
C LEU A 229 1.21 16.82 20.10
N GLY A 230 2.53 16.62 20.28
CA GLY A 230 3.09 15.82 21.37
C GLY A 230 2.76 14.31 21.29
N LEU A 231 2.35 13.78 20.13
CA LEU A 231 1.90 12.38 20.00
C LEU A 231 3.05 11.35 20.13
N HIS A 232 4.29 11.82 20.25
CA HIS A 232 5.49 11.02 20.49
C HIS A 232 5.95 11.04 21.96
N GLU A 233 5.27 11.80 22.82
CA GLU A 233 5.65 12.03 24.21
C GLU A 233 4.80 11.21 25.19
N LYS A 234 5.44 10.46 26.10
CA LYS A 234 4.74 9.77 27.20
C LYS A 234 4.03 10.74 28.15
N SER A 235 4.62 11.93 28.37
CA SER A 235 4.08 13.04 29.16
C SER A 235 2.68 13.44 28.72
N HIS A 236 2.45 13.52 27.40
CA HIS A 236 1.19 14.00 26.81
C HIS A 236 -0.02 13.20 27.26
N TYR A 237 0.13 11.89 27.51
CA TYR A 237 -0.99 10.99 27.82
C TYR A 237 -1.44 11.02 29.29
N THR A 238 -0.65 11.60 30.19
CA THR A 238 -0.85 11.49 31.66
C THR A 238 -2.15 12.10 32.18
N SER A 239 -2.72 13.09 31.49
CA SER A 239 -3.93 13.82 31.90
C SER A 239 -5.17 13.51 31.04
N LYS A 240 -5.13 12.44 30.23
CA LYS A 240 -6.09 12.17 29.15
C LYS A 240 -6.98 10.96 29.44
N SER A 241 -8.16 10.92 28.81
CA SER A 241 -9.06 9.77 28.96
C SER A 241 -8.50 8.54 28.24
N ARG A 242 -8.82 7.32 28.70
CA ARG A 242 -8.32 6.07 28.09
C ARG A 242 -8.67 5.96 26.60
N ALA A 243 -9.86 6.41 26.20
CA ALA A 243 -10.28 6.50 24.80
C ALA A 243 -9.46 7.53 23.98
N GLU A 244 -9.18 8.72 24.54
CA GLU A 244 -8.35 9.74 23.88
C GLU A 244 -6.89 9.25 23.72
N VAL A 245 -6.34 8.60 24.75
CA VAL A 245 -5.02 7.96 24.74
C VAL A 245 -4.97 6.89 23.64
N HIS A 246 -5.97 6.01 23.57
CA HIS A 246 -6.07 4.97 22.55
C HIS A 246 -6.13 5.55 21.14
N ARG A 247 -7.04 6.48 20.85
CA ARG A 247 -7.16 7.15 19.54
C ARG A 247 -5.86 7.84 19.13
N LYS A 248 -5.22 8.59 20.03
CA LYS A 248 -3.95 9.29 19.74
C LYS A 248 -2.78 8.32 19.51
N ARG A 249 -2.73 7.19 20.24
CA ARG A 249 -1.77 6.10 19.97
C ARG A 249 -2.03 5.45 18.60
N LYS A 250 -3.29 5.14 18.25
CA LYS A 250 -3.64 4.60 16.92
C LYS A 250 -3.13 5.50 15.79
N ILE A 251 -3.42 6.81 15.86
CA ILE A 251 -2.94 7.82 14.89
C ILE A 251 -1.41 7.80 14.76
N TYR A 252 -0.68 7.83 15.88
CA TYR A 252 0.79 7.83 15.88
C TYR A 252 1.36 6.58 15.19
N TYR A 253 0.83 5.39 15.52
CA TYR A 253 1.30 4.15 14.92
C TYR A 253 0.87 3.97 13.46
N THR A 254 -0.26 4.53 13.03
CA THR A 254 -0.63 4.57 11.60
C THR A 254 0.41 5.35 10.80
N LEU A 255 0.80 6.55 11.25
CA LEU A 255 1.85 7.35 10.60
C LEU A 255 3.20 6.61 10.58
N LEU A 256 3.58 5.96 11.68
CA LEU A 256 4.83 5.22 11.83
C LEU A 256 4.91 3.96 10.93
N VAL A 257 3.81 3.23 10.75
CA VAL A 257 3.74 2.09 9.80
C VAL A 257 3.85 2.60 8.37
N THR A 258 3.09 3.64 8.02
CA THR A 258 3.11 4.26 6.70
C THR A 258 4.47 4.85 6.35
N GLU A 259 5.13 5.57 7.26
CA GLU A 259 6.45 6.14 7.03
C GLU A 259 7.48 5.06 6.70
N ARG A 260 7.46 3.93 7.43
CA ARG A 260 8.39 2.81 7.23
C ARG A 260 8.15 2.06 5.92
N TYR A 261 6.91 1.96 5.46
CA TYR A 261 6.61 1.44 4.12
C TYR A 261 7.09 2.40 3.01
N VAL A 262 6.80 3.70 3.12
CA VAL A 262 7.26 4.72 2.15
C VAL A 262 8.79 4.87 2.16
N CYS A 263 9.44 4.60 3.29
CA CYS A 263 10.91 4.55 3.38
C CYS A 263 11.51 3.45 2.50
N PHE A 264 10.85 2.29 2.38
CA PHE A 264 11.27 1.22 1.49
C PHE A 264 10.93 1.50 0.02
N GLU A 265 9.67 1.86 -0.28
CA GLU A 265 9.26 2.11 -1.67
C GLU A 265 10.04 3.30 -2.25
N GLU A 266 10.00 4.45 -1.57
CA GLU A 266 10.41 5.75 -2.11
C GLU A 266 11.75 6.28 -1.58
N GLY A 267 12.40 5.58 -0.64
CA GLY A 267 13.65 6.02 -0.03
C GLY A 267 13.54 7.24 0.90
N LEU A 268 12.32 7.60 1.32
CA LEU A 268 12.07 8.73 2.22
C LEU A 268 12.56 8.40 3.65
N PRO A 269 13.52 9.15 4.26
CA PRO A 269 14.07 8.80 5.57
C PRO A 269 13.02 8.74 6.69
N VAL A 270 13.20 7.85 7.68
CA VAL A 270 12.28 7.74 8.83
C VAL A 270 12.57 8.76 9.94
N ILE A 271 11.51 9.32 10.53
CA ILE A 271 11.54 10.33 11.59
C ILE A 271 10.85 9.81 12.87
N LEU A 272 9.89 8.88 12.77
CA LEU A 272 9.16 8.37 13.93
C LEU A 272 9.83 7.16 14.60
N ASP A 273 9.85 7.17 15.94
CA ASP A 273 10.33 6.06 16.80
C ASP A 273 9.16 5.32 17.46
N PRO A 274 9.28 4.02 17.77
CA PRO A 274 8.29 3.29 18.56
C PRO A 274 8.46 3.59 20.07
N CYS A 275 8.43 4.87 20.45
CA CYS A 275 8.85 5.37 21.76
C CYS A 275 7.75 5.36 22.84
N ILE A 276 6.48 5.28 22.45
CA ILE A 276 5.31 5.23 23.35
C ILE A 276 4.83 3.78 23.56
N GLU A 277 3.77 3.56 24.34
CA GLU A 277 3.12 2.24 24.43
C GLU A 277 2.10 2.05 23.30
N PHE A 278 1.89 0.79 22.89
CA PHE A 278 0.91 0.46 21.85
C PHE A 278 -0.55 0.76 22.29
N PRO A 279 -1.45 1.06 21.35
CA PRO A 279 -2.89 1.05 21.57
C PRO A 279 -3.39 -0.36 21.94
N GLU A 280 -4.30 -0.48 22.91
CA GLU A 280 -4.73 -1.77 23.47
C GLU A 280 -6.00 -2.30 22.77
N VAL A 281 -6.04 -3.60 22.44
CA VAL A 281 -7.21 -4.24 21.81
C VAL A 281 -8.47 -4.18 22.70
N ALA A 282 -8.29 -4.05 24.02
CA ALA A 282 -9.38 -3.91 24.99
C ALA A 282 -10.03 -2.50 25.01
N ASP A 283 -9.41 -1.50 24.39
CA ASP A 283 -9.91 -0.11 24.34
C ASP A 283 -10.59 0.24 23.02
N GLU A 284 -10.79 -0.77 22.18
CA GLU A 284 -11.28 -0.62 20.82
C GLU A 284 -12.79 -0.84 20.72
N GLU A 285 -13.47 0.01 19.94
CA GLU A 285 -14.91 -0.12 19.69
C GLU A 285 -15.23 -1.31 18.78
N HIS A 286 -14.32 -1.64 17.86
CA HIS A 286 -14.41 -2.77 16.93
C HIS A 286 -13.16 -3.66 16.98
N PRO A 287 -12.91 -4.41 18.08
CA PRO A 287 -11.67 -5.17 18.28
C PRO A 287 -11.31 -6.11 17.12
N GLN A 288 -12.32 -6.78 16.54
CA GLN A 288 -12.15 -7.72 15.42
C GLN A 288 -11.59 -7.08 14.14
N LEU A 289 -11.83 -5.79 13.91
CA LEU A 289 -11.24 -5.06 12.78
C LEU A 289 -9.80 -4.62 13.08
N PHE A 290 -9.52 -4.29 14.35
CA PHE A 290 -8.27 -3.70 14.81
C PHE A 290 -7.14 -4.71 15.06
N VAL A 291 -7.43 -5.98 15.40
CA VAL A 291 -6.39 -6.98 15.68
C VAL A 291 -5.36 -7.14 14.55
N GLY A 292 -5.75 -6.97 13.28
CA GLY A 292 -4.84 -7.00 12.15
C GLY A 292 -3.82 -5.84 12.18
N PHE A 293 -4.28 -4.63 12.42
CA PHE A 293 -3.43 -3.45 12.61
C PHE A 293 -2.54 -3.59 13.86
N TYR A 294 -3.05 -4.13 14.96
CA TYR A 294 -2.30 -4.33 16.21
C TYR A 294 -1.09 -5.27 16.04
N GLU A 295 -1.19 -6.32 15.23
CA GLU A 295 -0.05 -7.19 14.92
C GLU A 295 0.95 -6.49 13.97
N LEU A 296 0.47 -5.71 13.00
CA LEU A 296 1.33 -4.96 12.07
C LEU A 296 2.15 -3.88 12.79
N ILE A 297 1.58 -3.13 13.74
CA ILE A 297 2.34 -2.11 14.49
C ILE A 297 3.46 -2.72 15.33
N GLN A 298 3.32 -3.96 15.81
CA GLN A 298 4.39 -4.68 16.49
C GLN A 298 5.52 -5.04 15.53
N ILE A 299 5.20 -5.59 14.35
CA ILE A 299 6.18 -5.98 13.31
C ILE A 299 6.96 -4.76 12.80
N PHE A 300 6.26 -3.71 12.39
CA PHE A 300 6.89 -2.48 11.91
C PHE A 300 7.63 -1.71 13.00
N SER A 301 7.37 -2.00 14.29
CA SER A 301 8.14 -1.49 15.45
C SER A 301 9.29 -2.39 15.89
N VAL A 302 9.67 -3.37 15.07
CA VAL A 302 10.93 -4.11 15.29
C VAL A 302 12.15 -3.31 14.80
N PRO A 303 12.25 -2.83 13.55
CA PRO A 303 13.45 -2.15 13.07
C PRO A 303 13.57 -0.71 13.57
N SER A 304 14.79 -0.29 13.87
CA SER A 304 15.12 1.08 14.28
C SER A 304 15.36 2.01 13.09
N LYS A 305 15.63 3.28 13.34
CA LYS A 305 15.93 4.26 12.28
C LYS A 305 17.19 3.91 11.50
N GLU A 306 18.20 3.37 12.18
CA GLU A 306 19.47 2.91 11.60
C GLU A 306 19.24 1.84 10.53
N PHE A 307 18.31 0.91 10.75
CA PHE A 307 17.94 -0.12 9.78
C PHE A 307 17.41 0.47 8.47
N PHE A 308 16.48 1.42 8.57
CA PHE A 308 15.85 2.08 7.42
C PHE A 308 16.79 3.09 6.73
N PHE A 309 17.74 3.66 7.47
CA PHE A 309 18.83 4.47 6.93
C PHE A 309 19.79 3.59 6.12
N GLU A 310 20.31 2.52 6.72
CA GLU A 310 21.26 1.58 6.10
C GLU A 310 20.70 0.94 4.82
N MET A 311 19.43 0.50 4.86
CA MET A 311 18.67 0.03 3.70
C MET A 311 18.72 1.01 2.50
N ASN A 312 18.77 2.31 2.78
CA ASN A 312 18.75 3.39 1.79
C ASN A 312 20.11 4.05 1.54
N GLN A 313 21.21 3.57 2.13
CA GLN A 313 22.53 4.20 1.99
C GLN A 313 22.97 4.31 0.52
N TYR A 314 22.60 3.34 -0.31
CA TYR A 314 22.91 3.32 -1.76
C TYR A 314 21.90 4.10 -2.63
N ARG A 315 20.84 4.69 -2.06
CA ARG A 315 19.91 5.59 -2.78
C ARG A 315 20.28 7.06 -2.65
N HIS A 316 21.06 7.43 -1.63
CA HIS A 316 21.44 8.80 -1.32
C HIS A 316 22.96 8.95 -1.35
N GLU A 317 23.49 9.58 -2.39
CA GLU A 317 24.94 9.77 -2.55
C GLU A 317 25.51 10.61 -1.39
N ASN A 318 26.47 10.02 -0.65
CA ASN A 318 27.40 10.71 0.27
C ASN A 318 26.82 11.39 1.53
N ILE A 319 25.92 10.73 2.30
CA ILE A 319 25.42 11.29 3.58
C ILE A 319 25.41 10.29 4.76
N SER A 320 26.59 9.92 5.31
CA SER A 320 26.82 9.63 6.74
C SER A 320 28.27 9.20 6.99
N GLU A 321 28.74 9.35 8.24
CA GLU A 321 29.84 8.56 8.80
C GLU A 321 29.48 7.06 8.76
N GLU A 322 30.45 6.20 8.47
CA GLU A 322 30.24 4.75 8.40
C GLU A 322 30.25 4.12 9.81
N LYS A 323 29.06 3.69 10.29
CA LYS A 323 28.94 3.01 11.59
C LYS A 323 29.73 1.70 11.62
N PRO A 324 30.41 1.35 12.74
CA PRO A 324 31.17 0.11 12.84
C PRO A 324 30.32 -1.14 12.54
N LEU A 325 30.85 -2.06 11.73
CA LEU A 325 30.15 -3.31 11.35
C LEU A 325 29.66 -4.12 12.58
N ALA A 326 30.32 -4.03 13.73
CA ALA A 326 29.88 -4.67 14.97
C ALA A 326 28.54 -4.11 15.49
N GLU A 327 28.33 -2.78 15.39
CA GLU A 327 27.06 -2.14 15.73
C GLU A 327 25.98 -2.55 14.73
N LYS A 328 26.29 -2.53 13.43
CA LYS A 328 25.38 -2.98 12.36
C LYS A 328 24.89 -4.41 12.63
N ARG A 329 25.80 -5.35 12.91
CA ARG A 329 25.46 -6.75 13.24
C ARG A 329 24.48 -6.87 14.41
N GLN A 330 24.68 -6.08 15.47
CA GLN A 330 23.86 -6.18 16.68
C GLN A 330 22.38 -5.82 16.41
N TRP A 331 22.09 -4.72 15.72
CA TRP A 331 20.69 -4.36 15.47
C TRP A 331 20.05 -5.19 14.35
N ILE A 332 20.81 -5.71 13.37
CA ILE A 332 20.27 -6.65 12.38
C ILE A 332 19.85 -7.97 13.06
N LEU A 333 20.67 -8.53 13.95
CA LEU A 333 20.30 -9.70 14.77
C LEU A 333 19.04 -9.42 15.59
N ALA A 334 19.00 -8.29 16.30
CA ALA A 334 17.84 -7.92 17.12
C ALA A 334 16.55 -7.78 16.30
N VAL A 335 16.63 -7.40 15.01
CA VAL A 335 15.48 -7.43 14.10
C VAL A 335 15.07 -8.86 13.75
N GLN A 336 16.03 -9.72 13.42
CA GLN A 336 15.75 -11.11 13.07
C GLN A 336 15.19 -11.93 14.23
N GLU A 337 15.79 -11.85 15.42
CA GLU A 337 15.34 -12.56 16.61
C GLU A 337 13.90 -12.13 16.97
N ARG A 338 13.63 -10.82 17.03
CA ARG A 338 12.31 -10.29 17.40
C ARG A 338 11.21 -10.61 16.36
N LEU A 339 11.54 -10.83 15.09
CA LEU A 339 10.58 -11.26 14.06
C LEU A 339 10.50 -12.79 13.90
N GLY A 340 11.56 -13.52 14.24
CA GLY A 340 11.64 -14.98 14.18
C GLY A 340 11.07 -15.70 15.41
N MET A 341 10.88 -15.02 16.54
CA MET A 341 10.17 -15.58 17.69
C MET A 341 8.73 -16.01 17.29
N PRO A 342 8.32 -17.27 17.51
CA PRO A 342 6.97 -17.72 17.23
C PRO A 342 5.93 -16.92 18.03
N ARG A 343 5.03 -16.22 17.33
CA ARG A 343 3.92 -15.49 17.93
C ARG A 343 2.63 -16.23 17.66
N GLN A 344 1.87 -16.53 18.72
CA GLN A 344 0.48 -16.91 18.56
C GLN A 344 -0.29 -15.64 18.20
N LEU A 345 -0.65 -15.51 16.91
CA LEU A 345 -1.51 -14.44 16.44
C LEU A 345 -2.80 -14.41 17.27
N LEU A 346 -3.31 -13.20 17.51
CA LEU A 346 -4.61 -13.04 18.16
C LEU A 346 -5.71 -13.85 17.45
N LYS A 347 -6.70 -14.28 18.23
CA LYS A 347 -7.91 -14.92 17.70
C LYS A 347 -8.63 -13.93 16.77
N ASP A 348 -9.43 -14.49 15.87
CA ASP A 348 -10.35 -13.76 14.99
C ASP A 348 -9.70 -12.81 13.95
N VAL A 349 -8.36 -12.75 13.86
CA VAL A 349 -7.66 -12.06 12.75
C VAL A 349 -8.08 -12.66 11.40
N SER A 350 -8.59 -11.82 10.50
CA SER A 350 -9.07 -12.21 9.16
C SER A 350 -7.96 -12.75 8.25
N THR A 351 -8.31 -13.49 7.20
CA THR A 351 -7.33 -14.08 6.28
C THR A 351 -6.48 -13.06 5.51
N PRO A 352 -6.99 -11.89 5.04
CA PRO A 352 -6.15 -10.83 4.48
C PRO A 352 -5.14 -10.30 5.51
N HIS A 353 -5.57 -10.01 6.74
CA HIS A 353 -4.67 -9.51 7.77
C HIS A 353 -3.59 -10.54 8.13
N LYS A 354 -3.95 -11.83 8.28
CA LYS A 354 -2.98 -12.92 8.47
C LYS A 354 -1.91 -12.92 7.39
N LEU A 355 -2.29 -12.84 6.11
CA LEU A 355 -1.31 -12.77 5.03
C LEU A 355 -0.40 -11.54 5.15
N ASN A 356 -0.95 -10.35 5.41
CA ASN A 356 -0.15 -9.12 5.50
C ASN A 356 0.86 -9.16 6.65
N ILE A 357 0.46 -9.74 7.78
CA ILE A 357 1.32 -9.99 8.95
C ILE A 357 2.47 -10.94 8.58
N ILE A 358 2.15 -12.12 8.03
CA ILE A 358 3.11 -13.15 7.62
C ILE A 358 4.08 -12.63 6.54
N LEU A 359 3.55 -11.96 5.51
CA LEU A 359 4.32 -11.37 4.43
C LEU A 359 5.20 -10.21 4.92
N SER A 360 4.70 -9.33 5.80
CA SER A 360 5.50 -8.20 6.32
C SER A 360 6.62 -8.66 7.26
N LYS A 361 6.37 -9.70 8.08
CA LYS A 361 7.40 -10.40 8.86
C LYS A 361 8.52 -10.91 7.93
N ALA A 362 8.17 -11.72 6.93
CA ALA A 362 9.15 -12.34 6.03
C ALA A 362 9.89 -11.33 5.14
N TRP A 363 9.22 -10.26 4.71
CA TRP A 363 9.77 -9.18 3.91
C TRP A 363 10.78 -8.32 4.68
N ILE A 364 10.50 -7.90 5.92
CA ILE A 364 11.50 -7.17 6.73
C ILE A 364 12.73 -8.05 7.01
N ARG A 365 12.53 -9.36 7.23
CA ARG A 365 13.62 -10.33 7.37
C ARG A 365 14.44 -10.50 6.08
N ALA A 366 13.85 -10.32 4.90
CA ALA A 366 14.57 -10.29 3.62
C ALA A 366 15.37 -8.99 3.42
N ILE A 367 14.82 -7.83 3.76
CA ILE A 367 15.54 -6.54 3.76
C ILE A 367 16.78 -6.61 4.67
N ALA A 368 16.64 -7.20 5.86
CA ALA A 368 17.74 -7.43 6.79
C ALA A 368 18.88 -8.28 6.18
N CYS A 369 18.55 -9.22 5.27
CA CYS A 369 19.54 -10.00 4.53
C CYS A 369 20.24 -9.18 3.45
N HIS A 370 19.53 -8.29 2.75
CA HIS A 370 20.15 -7.37 1.77
C HIS A 370 21.11 -6.38 2.44
N ILE A 371 20.74 -5.81 3.59
CA ILE A 371 21.64 -5.02 4.43
C ILE A 371 22.90 -5.82 4.79
N THR A 372 22.71 -7.08 5.20
CA THR A 372 23.79 -8.00 5.59
C THR A 372 24.74 -8.32 4.42
N TRP A 373 24.18 -8.60 3.24
CA TRP A 373 24.91 -8.84 2.00
C TRP A 373 25.74 -7.63 1.59
N ASN A 374 25.11 -6.45 1.52
CA ASN A 374 25.75 -5.22 1.03
C ASN A 374 26.91 -4.74 1.91
N ASN A 375 26.88 -5.07 3.20
CA ASN A 375 27.97 -4.81 4.16
C ASN A 375 29.02 -5.93 4.24
N GLY A 376 28.94 -6.97 3.39
CA GLY A 376 29.90 -8.08 3.38
C GLY A 376 29.91 -8.93 4.66
N MET A 377 28.76 -9.04 5.35
CA MET A 377 28.69 -9.67 6.68
C MET A 377 28.23 -11.14 6.67
N LEU A 378 28.21 -11.78 5.49
CA LEU A 378 27.80 -13.18 5.33
C LEU A 378 28.89 -14.17 5.75
N ARG A 379 28.45 -15.31 6.29
CA ARG A 379 29.29 -16.45 6.68
C ARG A 379 29.04 -17.61 5.73
N LEU A 380 29.83 -17.66 4.65
CA LEU A 380 29.70 -18.65 3.56
C LEU A 380 29.99 -20.11 3.99
N LEU A 381 30.55 -20.32 5.19
CA LEU A 381 31.00 -21.63 5.70
C LEU A 381 30.27 -22.05 6.99
N GLU A 382 29.24 -21.31 7.42
CA GLU A 382 28.49 -21.62 8.65
C GLU A 382 26.99 -21.75 8.36
N HIS A 383 26.45 -22.94 8.61
CA HIS A 383 25.00 -23.20 8.64
C HIS A 383 24.36 -22.57 9.90
N SER A 384 24.24 -21.25 9.90
CA SER A 384 23.56 -20.50 10.97
C SER A 384 22.14 -20.10 10.55
N HIS A 385 21.16 -20.31 11.43
CA HIS A 385 19.76 -19.92 11.21
C HIS A 385 19.47 -18.42 11.47
N ASP A 386 20.51 -17.58 11.42
CA ASP A 386 20.42 -16.11 11.49
C ASP A 386 20.80 -15.48 10.14
N CYS A 387 20.58 -14.17 9.99
CA CYS A 387 20.78 -13.43 8.74
C CYS A 387 22.20 -13.46 8.16
N PHE A 388 23.22 -13.79 8.95
CA PHE A 388 24.59 -13.93 8.43
C PHE A 388 24.80 -15.30 7.78
N GLY A 389 23.94 -16.28 8.05
CA GLY A 389 23.97 -17.60 7.46
C GLY A 389 23.48 -17.58 6.01
N TYR A 390 24.19 -18.32 5.15
CA TYR A 390 23.91 -18.34 3.72
C TYR A 390 22.56 -18.98 3.38
N ASP A 391 22.09 -19.92 4.20
CA ASP A 391 20.82 -20.63 4.02
C ASP A 391 19.59 -19.83 4.49
N PHE A 392 19.79 -18.69 5.18
CA PHE A 392 18.71 -17.95 5.82
C PHE A 392 17.62 -17.46 4.85
N PRO A 393 17.91 -16.89 3.66
CA PRO A 393 16.87 -16.47 2.72
C PRO A 393 16.01 -17.64 2.21
N LEU A 394 16.58 -18.84 2.12
CA LEU A 394 15.83 -20.06 1.77
C LEU A 394 14.89 -20.44 2.91
N MET A 395 15.39 -20.47 4.15
CA MET A 395 14.57 -20.73 5.35
C MET A 395 13.41 -19.74 5.48
N ASN A 396 13.67 -18.43 5.35
CA ASN A 396 12.65 -17.38 5.45
C ASN A 396 11.61 -17.44 4.32
N ALA A 397 12.00 -17.85 3.11
CA ALA A 397 11.08 -18.08 1.99
C ALA A 397 10.22 -19.35 2.19
N GLN A 398 10.80 -20.45 2.68
CA GLN A 398 10.09 -21.68 3.02
C GLN A 398 9.09 -21.46 4.16
N GLU A 399 9.49 -20.75 5.21
CA GLU A 399 8.65 -20.37 6.36
C GLU A 399 7.42 -19.57 5.89
N PHE A 400 7.62 -18.57 5.02
CA PHE A 400 6.52 -17.81 4.42
C PHE A 400 5.58 -18.66 3.55
N LEU A 401 6.12 -19.51 2.67
CA LEU A 401 5.29 -20.36 1.79
C LEU A 401 4.49 -21.38 2.62
N MET A 402 5.07 -21.91 3.70
CA MET A 402 4.37 -22.77 4.67
C MET A 402 3.25 -22.00 5.38
N GLU A 403 3.57 -20.87 6.01
CA GLU A 403 2.62 -20.05 6.79
C GLU A 403 1.48 -19.48 5.93
N SER A 404 1.69 -19.30 4.63
CA SER A 404 0.66 -18.78 3.70
C SER A 404 -0.06 -19.85 2.86
N SER A 405 0.42 -21.09 2.83
CA SER A 405 -0.06 -22.17 1.94
C SER A 405 -1.58 -22.44 1.99
N TYR A 406 -2.23 -22.21 3.13
CA TYR A 406 -3.65 -22.46 3.36
C TYR A 406 -4.54 -21.21 3.19
N LEU A 407 -3.95 -20.05 2.84
CA LEU A 407 -4.69 -18.79 2.70
C LEU A 407 -5.28 -18.66 1.28
N PRO A 408 -6.56 -18.26 1.14
CA PRO A 408 -7.22 -18.16 -0.17
C PRO A 408 -6.67 -16.98 -0.99
N ASN A 409 -6.79 -17.05 -2.32
CA ASN A 409 -6.34 -15.97 -3.23
C ASN A 409 -6.87 -14.58 -2.82
N MET A 410 -8.13 -14.51 -2.37
CA MET A 410 -8.76 -13.29 -1.87
C MET A 410 -7.96 -12.59 -0.74
N ALA A 411 -7.18 -13.34 0.06
CA ALA A 411 -6.30 -12.76 1.08
C ALA A 411 -5.12 -11.99 0.47
N PHE A 412 -4.63 -12.42 -0.71
CA PHE A 412 -3.61 -11.72 -1.49
C PHE A 412 -4.22 -10.50 -2.17
N GLU A 413 -5.32 -10.69 -2.90
CA GLU A 413 -6.04 -9.65 -3.65
C GLU A 413 -6.50 -8.48 -2.75
N THR A 414 -7.05 -8.77 -1.56
CA THR A 414 -7.56 -7.75 -0.62
C THR A 414 -6.45 -6.88 0.01
N ASN A 415 -5.19 -7.31 -0.05
CA ASN A 415 -4.05 -6.48 0.39
C ASN A 415 -3.48 -5.57 -0.71
N GLY A 416 -4.02 -5.66 -1.93
CA GLY A 416 -3.72 -4.73 -3.01
C GLY A 416 -2.28 -4.77 -3.56
N PRO A 417 -1.87 -3.76 -4.34
CA PRO A 417 -0.68 -3.81 -5.19
C PRO A 417 0.65 -4.07 -4.44
N GLY A 418 0.76 -3.66 -3.18
CA GLY A 418 2.00 -3.76 -2.39
C GLY A 418 2.49 -5.19 -2.12
N ILE A 419 1.62 -6.22 -2.24
CA ILE A 419 2.06 -7.60 -1.99
C ILE A 419 3.14 -8.07 -2.97
N CYS A 420 3.08 -7.64 -4.22
CA CYS A 420 4.02 -8.10 -5.26
C CYS A 420 5.40 -7.46 -5.11
N VAL A 421 5.50 -6.25 -4.55
CA VAL A 421 6.80 -5.64 -4.21
C VAL A 421 7.46 -6.39 -3.05
N LYS A 422 6.69 -6.70 -2.00
CA LYS A 422 7.17 -7.50 -0.85
C LYS A 422 7.63 -8.90 -1.27
N LEU A 423 6.83 -9.60 -2.07
CA LEU A 423 7.15 -10.93 -2.62
C LEU A 423 8.37 -10.89 -3.55
N LEU A 424 8.48 -9.88 -4.41
CA LEU A 424 9.62 -9.72 -5.31
C LEU A 424 10.91 -9.45 -4.55
N GLU A 425 10.86 -8.70 -3.44
CA GLU A 425 12.05 -8.45 -2.60
C GLU A 425 12.51 -9.71 -1.83
N MET A 426 11.57 -10.56 -1.40
CA MET A 426 11.91 -11.88 -0.86
C MET A 426 12.55 -12.78 -1.94
N ALA A 427 11.99 -12.80 -3.14
CA ALA A 427 12.55 -13.54 -4.27
C ALA A 427 13.93 -12.99 -4.68
N ASN A 428 14.14 -11.67 -4.62
CA ASN A 428 15.41 -10.99 -4.84
C ASN A 428 16.46 -11.49 -3.83
N SER A 429 16.14 -11.44 -2.53
CA SER A 429 17.01 -11.92 -1.43
C SER A 429 17.41 -13.39 -1.61
N LEU A 430 16.46 -14.25 -1.97
CA LEU A 430 16.72 -15.66 -2.27
C LEU A 430 17.57 -15.86 -3.55
N SER A 431 17.35 -15.06 -4.60
CA SER A 431 18.02 -15.23 -5.90
C SER A 431 19.55 -15.10 -5.86
N PHE A 432 20.08 -14.37 -4.87
CA PHE A 432 21.51 -14.32 -4.58
C PHE A 432 22.01 -15.64 -3.98
N THR A 433 21.37 -16.13 -2.91
CA THR A 433 21.88 -17.30 -2.20
C THR A 433 21.72 -18.60 -2.99
N VAL A 434 20.66 -18.71 -3.79
CA VAL A 434 20.41 -19.87 -4.68
C VAL A 434 21.58 -20.17 -5.64
N GLN A 435 22.38 -19.18 -6.04
CA GLN A 435 23.42 -19.36 -7.04
C GLN A 435 24.68 -20.10 -6.53
N GLN A 436 25.03 -19.97 -5.24
CA GLN A 436 26.17 -20.68 -4.61
C GLN A 436 25.74 -21.73 -3.57
N SER A 437 24.44 -21.97 -3.36
CA SER A 437 23.96 -22.96 -2.38
C SER A 437 24.20 -24.39 -2.88
N LEU A 438 24.57 -25.30 -1.96
CA LEU A 438 24.67 -26.73 -2.23
C LEU A 438 23.29 -27.32 -2.61
N ASP A 439 22.22 -26.86 -1.96
CA ASP A 439 20.83 -27.26 -2.23
C ASP A 439 20.16 -26.38 -3.31
N GLN A 440 20.92 -25.99 -4.35
CA GLN A 440 20.46 -25.10 -5.44
C GLN A 440 19.11 -25.53 -6.04
N LEU A 441 18.83 -26.82 -6.19
CA LEU A 441 17.55 -27.33 -6.71
C LEU A 441 16.36 -26.99 -5.80
N VAL A 442 16.51 -27.14 -4.49
CA VAL A 442 15.48 -26.77 -3.49
C VAL A 442 15.30 -25.26 -3.50
N GLY A 443 16.40 -24.52 -3.50
CA GLY A 443 16.40 -23.06 -3.56
C GLY A 443 15.69 -22.50 -4.80
N LEU A 444 15.89 -23.11 -5.97
CA LEU A 444 15.21 -22.73 -7.21
C LEU A 444 13.72 -23.07 -7.18
N SER A 445 13.32 -24.22 -6.64
CA SER A 445 11.90 -24.58 -6.50
C SER A 445 11.13 -23.60 -5.60
N VAL A 446 11.76 -23.14 -4.52
CA VAL A 446 11.22 -22.10 -3.63
C VAL A 446 11.19 -20.73 -4.32
N LEU A 447 12.23 -20.38 -5.09
CA LEU A 447 12.28 -19.15 -5.88
C LEU A 447 11.22 -19.10 -6.97
N GLU A 448 10.99 -20.20 -7.68
CA GLU A 448 9.89 -20.36 -8.65
C GLU A 448 8.52 -20.23 -7.99
N SER A 449 8.36 -20.77 -6.78
CA SER A 449 7.10 -20.66 -6.01
C SER A 449 6.80 -19.21 -5.63
N LEU A 450 7.79 -18.47 -5.09
CA LEU A 450 7.65 -17.04 -4.82
C LEU A 450 7.38 -16.22 -6.09
N PHE A 451 8.15 -16.49 -7.16
CA PHE A 451 7.99 -15.77 -8.43
C PHE A 451 6.65 -16.11 -9.12
N GLY A 452 6.11 -17.31 -8.90
CA GLY A 452 4.76 -17.68 -9.29
C GLY A 452 3.69 -16.84 -8.59
N LEU A 453 3.83 -16.58 -7.29
CA LEU A 453 2.93 -15.66 -6.57
C LEU A 453 3.04 -14.22 -7.09
N VAL A 454 4.26 -13.71 -7.36
CA VAL A 454 4.46 -12.41 -8.02
C VAL A 454 3.76 -12.37 -9.38
N ASN A 455 3.87 -13.43 -10.19
CA ASN A 455 3.25 -13.51 -11.51
C ASN A 455 1.71 -13.65 -11.47
N LYS A 456 1.16 -14.18 -10.39
CA LYS A 456 -0.28 -14.39 -10.20
C LYS A 456 -1.03 -13.12 -9.76
N PHE A 457 -0.36 -12.22 -9.02
CA PHE A 457 -0.99 -11.03 -8.42
C PHE A 457 -0.40 -9.69 -8.91
N LYS A 458 0.41 -9.71 -9.98
CA LYS A 458 0.93 -8.50 -10.65
C LYS A 458 -0.14 -7.79 -11.47
N ASN A 459 -1.01 -7.05 -10.79
CA ASN A 459 -1.93 -6.10 -11.40
C ASN A 459 -1.14 -4.85 -11.86
N ASP A 460 -1.74 -3.66 -11.92
CA ASP A 460 -1.09 -2.39 -12.35
C ASP A 460 0.04 -1.85 -11.44
N VAL A 461 0.71 -2.74 -10.70
CA VAL A 461 1.90 -2.48 -9.88
C VAL A 461 3.06 -2.05 -10.76
N THR A 462 3.65 -0.89 -10.47
CA THR A 462 4.96 -0.52 -11.04
C THR A 462 6.07 -1.31 -10.34
N LEU A 463 6.33 -2.54 -10.80
CA LEU A 463 7.37 -3.40 -10.23
C LEU A 463 8.79 -2.93 -10.62
N PRO A 464 9.80 -3.13 -9.74
CA PRO A 464 11.23 -2.99 -10.07
C PRO A 464 11.69 -3.91 -11.22
N MET A 465 11.47 -3.49 -12.47
CA MET A 465 11.57 -4.35 -13.65
C MET A 465 12.95 -5.00 -13.84
N LYS A 466 14.04 -4.32 -13.46
CA LYS A 466 15.41 -4.90 -13.45
C LYS A 466 15.50 -6.16 -12.56
N VAL A 467 14.89 -6.14 -11.38
CA VAL A 467 14.87 -7.27 -10.42
C VAL A 467 14.01 -8.40 -10.97
N TYR A 468 12.79 -8.06 -11.41
CA TYR A 468 11.84 -9.00 -12.00
C TYR A 468 12.44 -9.74 -13.21
N GLN A 469 13.09 -9.01 -14.13
CA GLN A 469 13.81 -9.59 -15.26
C GLN A 469 15.02 -10.42 -14.82
N GLY A 470 15.78 -9.99 -13.79
CA GLY A 470 16.90 -10.75 -13.25
C GLY A 470 16.48 -12.12 -12.72
N ILE A 471 15.41 -12.19 -11.93
CA ILE A 471 14.87 -13.42 -11.36
C ILE A 471 14.26 -14.31 -12.45
N ALA A 472 13.48 -13.74 -13.37
CA ALA A 472 12.94 -14.48 -14.52
C ALA A 472 14.04 -15.14 -15.36
N ASN A 473 15.13 -14.41 -15.65
CA ASN A 473 16.28 -14.92 -16.38
C ASN A 473 17.04 -16.01 -15.60
N LEU A 474 17.16 -15.89 -14.27
CA LEU A 474 17.78 -16.93 -13.43
C LEU A 474 16.99 -18.25 -13.50
N ILE A 475 15.67 -18.18 -13.34
CA ILE A 475 14.76 -19.33 -13.44
C ILE A 475 14.85 -19.97 -14.83
N ALA A 476 14.70 -19.17 -15.90
CA ALA A 476 14.75 -19.66 -17.27
C ALA A 476 16.09 -20.35 -17.62
N ARG A 477 17.22 -19.77 -17.20
CA ARG A 477 18.55 -20.36 -17.36
C ARG A 477 18.72 -21.71 -16.66
N HIS A 478 18.01 -21.97 -15.56
CA HIS A 478 18.08 -23.27 -14.91
C HIS A 478 17.22 -24.31 -15.63
N LYS A 479 16.00 -23.97 -16.07
CA LYS A 479 15.15 -24.90 -16.85
C LYS A 479 15.86 -25.35 -18.12
N LEU A 480 16.54 -24.43 -18.81
CA LEU A 480 17.40 -24.70 -19.97
C LEU A 480 18.68 -25.50 -19.66
N LYS A 481 19.05 -25.72 -18.40
CA LYS A 481 20.14 -26.64 -17.98
C LYS A 481 19.64 -28.02 -17.56
N VAL A 482 18.39 -28.14 -17.12
CA VAL A 482 17.79 -29.43 -16.74
C VAL A 482 17.29 -30.20 -17.97
N VAL A 483 16.66 -29.52 -18.93
CA VAL A 483 16.12 -30.16 -20.14
C VAL A 483 17.18 -30.91 -20.96
N PRO A 484 18.38 -30.37 -21.26
CA PRO A 484 19.41 -31.13 -22.00
C PRO A 484 19.90 -32.37 -21.27
N ARG A 485 20.03 -32.31 -19.94
CA ARG A 485 20.54 -33.43 -19.11
C ARG A 485 19.61 -34.64 -19.07
N LEU A 486 18.32 -34.47 -19.37
CA LEU A 486 17.37 -35.57 -19.50
C LEU A 486 17.44 -36.25 -20.88
N ILE A 487 18.01 -35.58 -21.89
CA ILE A 487 18.19 -36.11 -23.26
C ILE A 487 19.50 -36.92 -23.33
N GLU A 488 20.53 -36.52 -22.58
CA GLU A 488 21.83 -37.22 -22.51
C GLU A 488 21.77 -38.54 -21.71
N SER A 489 20.65 -38.87 -21.06
CA SER A 489 20.45 -40.08 -20.23
C SER A 489 19.73 -41.24 -20.93
N HIS A 490 19.77 -41.31 -22.26
CA HIS A 490 19.28 -42.45 -23.03
C HIS A 490 20.39 -43.12 -23.82
N ASP A 491 20.57 -44.42 -23.58
CA ASP A 491 21.47 -45.28 -24.35
C ASP A 491 21.09 -45.25 -25.84
N PRO A 492 22.04 -45.16 -26.79
CA PRO A 492 21.76 -44.97 -28.22
C PRO A 492 21.30 -46.29 -28.88
N GLY A 493 20.09 -46.75 -28.55
CA GLY A 493 19.64 -48.08 -28.94
C GLY A 493 18.15 -48.43 -28.82
N PHE A 494 17.24 -47.46 -28.60
CA PHE A 494 15.80 -47.77 -28.63
C PHE A 494 14.94 -46.60 -29.15
N ILE A 495 14.06 -46.89 -30.12
CA ILE A 495 13.00 -45.99 -30.59
C ILE A 495 11.66 -46.70 -30.35
N PRO A 496 10.83 -46.25 -29.40
CA PRO A 496 9.41 -46.59 -29.36
C PRO A 496 8.68 -45.82 -30.47
N GLU A 497 8.01 -46.52 -31.37
CA GLU A 497 7.04 -45.90 -32.26
C GLU A 497 5.74 -45.62 -31.49
N GLU A 498 5.52 -44.37 -31.08
CA GLU A 498 4.18 -43.77 -30.93
C GLU A 498 4.31 -42.24 -30.71
N TYR A 499 3.22 -41.49 -30.94
CA TYR A 499 3.13 -40.02 -30.84
C TYR A 499 3.87 -39.17 -31.90
N LEU A 500 3.50 -39.36 -33.17
CA LEU A 500 3.03 -38.21 -33.95
C LEU A 500 1.56 -37.92 -33.53
N THR A 501 1.02 -36.70 -33.56
CA THR A 501 1.47 -35.46 -34.22
C THR A 501 1.05 -34.25 -33.39
N GLY A 502 1.84 -33.16 -33.42
CA GLY A 502 1.47 -31.87 -32.81
C GLY A 502 2.43 -30.77 -33.27
N THR A 503 2.04 -30.03 -34.31
CA THR A 503 2.92 -29.09 -35.01
C THR A 503 3.18 -27.82 -34.20
N ILE A 504 4.42 -27.34 -34.18
CA ILE A 504 4.80 -26.05 -33.57
C ILE A 504 4.54 -24.95 -34.60
N GLU A 505 3.30 -24.45 -34.69
CA GLU A 505 2.95 -23.45 -35.72
C GLU A 505 1.78 -22.52 -35.31
N GLU A 506 1.66 -22.19 -34.01
CA GLU A 506 0.64 -21.24 -33.52
C GLU A 506 1.14 -20.51 -32.25
N LEU A 507 1.89 -19.40 -32.40
CA LEU A 507 2.16 -18.43 -31.31
C LEU A 507 2.83 -17.09 -31.73
N LEU A 508 2.80 -16.68 -33.01
CA LEU A 508 3.41 -15.41 -33.49
C LEU A 508 2.56 -14.69 -34.56
N GLU A 509 1.30 -14.39 -34.25
CA GLU A 509 0.51 -13.38 -34.98
C GLU A 509 -0.12 -12.36 -34.00
N ASP A 510 0.62 -11.28 -33.72
CA ASP A 510 0.09 -9.90 -33.73
C ASP A 510 1.21 -8.90 -33.42
N GLY A 511 1.77 -8.32 -34.48
CA GLY A 511 2.88 -7.35 -34.39
C GLY A 511 3.10 -6.69 -35.75
N GLN A 512 2.51 -5.50 -35.93
CA GLN A 512 2.44 -4.83 -37.23
C GLN A 512 3.83 -4.46 -37.78
N GLU A 513 4.06 -4.74 -39.07
CA GLU A 513 5.22 -4.23 -39.79
C GLU A 513 5.09 -2.71 -40.02
N GLU A 514 6.12 -1.95 -39.66
CA GLU A 514 6.51 -0.77 -40.45
C GLU A 514 7.92 -0.98 -41.00
N THR A 515 7.99 -1.20 -42.31
CA THR A 515 9.24 -1.46 -43.03
C THR A 515 10.00 -0.17 -43.32
N LEU A 516 11.27 -0.11 -42.94
CA LEU A 516 12.26 0.73 -43.63
C LEU A 516 13.56 -0.05 -43.87
N LYS A 517 14.00 -0.05 -45.13
CA LYS A 517 15.21 -0.71 -45.60
C LYS A 517 16.42 0.24 -45.46
N ALA A 518 17.55 -0.29 -45.01
CA ALA A 518 18.87 0.26 -45.31
C ALA A 518 19.90 -0.88 -45.36
N GLU A 519 20.84 -0.80 -46.30
CA GLU A 519 21.86 -1.81 -46.54
C GLU A 519 23.12 -1.54 -45.70
N PHE A 520 23.81 -2.59 -45.25
CA PHE A 520 25.13 -2.47 -44.60
C PHE A 520 26.26 -2.57 -45.63
N SER A 521 27.19 -1.61 -45.58
CA SER A 521 28.55 -1.77 -46.13
C SER A 521 29.55 -0.97 -45.26
N PRO A 522 30.78 -1.45 -44.99
CA PRO A 522 31.62 -0.91 -43.90
C PRO A 522 32.85 -0.09 -44.36
N ALA A 523 33.22 0.96 -43.62
CA ALA A 523 34.60 1.48 -43.55
C ALA A 523 34.83 2.50 -42.39
N GLU A 524 35.77 2.17 -41.50
CA GLU A 524 36.91 2.97 -40.99
C GLU A 524 36.80 4.40 -40.34
N PHE A 525 37.87 4.73 -39.59
CA PHE A 525 38.40 6.03 -39.14
C PHE A 525 37.67 6.97 -38.14
N SER A 526 38.26 7.02 -36.93
CA SER A 526 38.47 8.21 -36.07
C SER A 526 39.63 9.07 -36.67
N PRO A 527 39.81 10.41 -36.45
CA PRO A 527 39.60 11.14 -35.19
C PRO A 527 39.21 12.67 -35.20
N PHE A 528 38.95 13.20 -33.98
CA PHE A 528 39.07 14.59 -33.47
C PHE A 528 39.18 15.82 -34.42
N SER A 529 38.31 16.85 -34.24
CA SER A 529 38.68 18.18 -33.65
C SER A 529 37.66 19.35 -33.78
N ARG A 530 37.50 20.13 -32.68
CA ARG A 530 37.11 21.58 -32.57
C ARG A 530 35.67 21.98 -32.95
N GLN A 531 34.85 22.56 -32.04
CA GLN A 531 34.80 23.98 -31.55
C GLN A 531 34.35 24.98 -32.66
N ILE A 532 33.46 25.97 -32.44
CA ILE A 532 33.38 26.99 -31.36
C ILE A 532 31.92 27.50 -31.12
N SER A 533 31.54 27.71 -29.83
CA SER A 533 30.50 28.61 -29.22
C SER A 533 29.03 28.70 -29.71
N ASP A 534 28.04 29.03 -28.87
CA ASP A 534 27.79 28.86 -27.41
C ASP A 534 26.33 29.30 -27.08
N GLN A 535 25.93 29.19 -25.82
CA GLN A 535 24.74 29.74 -25.14
C GLN A 535 23.41 28.98 -25.27
N GLY A 536 23.23 28.01 -24.35
CA GLY A 536 22.13 28.18 -23.39
C GLY A 536 21.04 27.11 -23.34
N LEU A 537 21.33 25.91 -22.82
CA LEU A 537 20.37 25.05 -22.09
C LEU A 537 21.06 23.83 -21.46
N GLY A 538 20.48 23.31 -20.35
CA GLY A 538 20.70 21.93 -19.88
C GLY A 538 21.63 21.74 -18.69
N MET A 539 21.04 21.45 -17.52
CA MET A 539 21.66 20.67 -16.44
C MET A 539 20.66 19.61 -15.99
N LEU A 540 20.90 18.36 -16.40
CA LEU A 540 20.15 17.18 -15.93
C LEU A 540 20.68 16.77 -14.55
N LEU A 541 19.76 16.41 -13.64
CA LEU A 541 20.07 15.57 -12.48
C LEU A 541 19.07 14.42 -12.42
N SER A 542 19.36 13.38 -13.20
CA SER A 542 18.72 12.08 -13.07
C SER A 542 19.26 11.35 -11.85
N VAL A 543 18.45 11.24 -10.78
CA VAL A 543 18.83 10.48 -9.58
C VAL A 543 19.05 8.99 -9.96
N PRO A 544 20.19 8.36 -9.60
CA PRO A 544 20.46 6.99 -10.01
C PRO A 544 19.49 5.95 -9.43
N SER A 545 19.00 5.04 -10.26
CA SER A 545 18.29 3.84 -9.78
C SER A 545 19.26 2.92 -9.02
N PHE A 546 18.79 2.32 -7.92
CA PHE A 546 19.46 1.38 -6.99
C PHE A 546 20.19 0.16 -7.61
N PHE A 547 20.17 -0.01 -8.93
CA PHE A 547 20.70 -1.17 -9.67
C PHE A 547 21.83 -0.82 -10.65
N ASN A 548 22.73 0.08 -10.25
CA ASN A 548 23.92 0.49 -11.02
C ASN A 548 25.23 0.34 -10.22
N MET A 549 25.33 -0.62 -9.29
CA MET A 549 26.63 -0.99 -8.71
C MET A 549 27.48 -1.71 -9.77
N ARG A 550 28.65 -1.14 -10.11
CA ARG A 550 29.70 -1.85 -10.84
C ARG A 550 30.43 -2.76 -9.86
N TYR A 551 30.42 -4.06 -10.11
CA TYR A 551 31.24 -5.00 -9.37
C TYR A 551 32.72 -4.73 -9.61
N ALA A 552 33.54 -4.79 -8.56
CA ALA A 552 34.96 -5.08 -8.73
C ALA A 552 35.07 -6.49 -9.31
N GLN A 553 35.80 -6.65 -10.42
CA GLN A 553 36.11 -7.98 -10.93
C GLN A 553 37.07 -8.65 -9.94
N MET A 554 36.69 -9.82 -9.41
CA MET A 554 37.68 -10.69 -8.79
C MET A 554 38.58 -11.22 -9.90
N ASP A 555 39.89 -11.06 -9.73
CA ASP A 555 40.87 -11.51 -10.69
C ASP A 555 41.05 -13.03 -10.58
N GLU A 556 40.57 -13.78 -11.58
CA GLU A 556 40.61 -15.26 -11.59
C GLU A 556 42.04 -15.83 -11.66
N SER A 557 43.08 -15.01 -11.84
CA SER A 557 44.48 -15.44 -11.92
C SER A 557 45.04 -16.04 -10.61
N ALA A 558 44.38 -15.84 -9.47
CA ALA A 558 44.88 -16.26 -8.15
C ALA A 558 44.74 -17.77 -7.85
N LEU A 559 44.00 -18.55 -8.66
CA LEU A 559 43.73 -19.98 -8.39
C LEU A 559 44.68 -20.97 -9.10
N GLN A 560 45.81 -20.50 -9.64
CA GLN A 560 46.85 -21.36 -10.24
C GLN A 560 48.28 -21.05 -9.76
N GLN A 561 48.55 -21.16 -8.45
CA GLN A 561 49.89 -21.57 -7.97
C GLN A 561 49.94 -22.01 -6.50
N LYS A 562 50.41 -23.25 -6.30
CA LYS A 562 50.72 -23.96 -5.04
C LYS A 562 49.54 -24.40 -4.18
#